data_AF-A0A9D7XNS9-F1
#
_entry.id   AF-A0A9D7XNS9-F1
#
_cell.length_a   1.000
_cell.length_b   1.000
_cell.length_c   1.000
_cell.angle_alpha   90.00
_cell.angle_beta   90.00
_cell.angle_gamma   90.00
#
_symmetry.space_group_name_H-M   'P 1'
#
loop_
_entity.id
_entity.type
_entity.pdbx_description
1 polymer ?
#
loop_
_entity_poly.entity_id
_entity_poly.type
_entity_poly.pdbx_seq_one_letter_code
_entity_poly.pdbx_strand_id
1 'polypeptide(L)'
;MSMARTIPALLLALTAGPLWAQGLPDPTRPPPAFESGAAAPAAGAATPPTAPRLQSIIRRQGARSAAVINGVYVELGGKVGEATLDRVGEDSVDLRSTAGRETLYLTPGIGKQVVPAEAAVAKRPRGKTEKANRP
;
A
#
# COMPACT_ATOMS: atom_id res chain seq x y z
N MET A 1 71.12 -16.72 40.95
CA MET A 1 70.13 -16.15 41.90
C MET A 1 69.84 -14.75 41.39
N SER A 2 68.70 -14.31 40.89
CA SER A 2 67.31 -14.51 41.30
C SER A 2 66.44 -14.12 40.10
N MET A 3 65.92 -15.10 39.36
CA MET A 3 65.01 -14.87 38.22
C MET A 3 63.73 -15.72 38.35
N ALA A 4 63.42 -16.15 39.58
CA ALA A 4 62.29 -17.04 39.88
C ALA A 4 61.05 -16.30 40.41
N ARG A 5 60.98 -14.98 40.27
CA ARG A 5 59.89 -14.15 40.83
C ARG A 5 59.01 -13.45 39.80
N THR A 6 59.28 -13.59 38.50
CA THR A 6 58.50 -12.92 37.43
C THR A 6 57.40 -13.79 36.83
N ILE A 7 57.38 -15.09 37.14
CA ILE A 7 56.42 -16.06 36.58
C ILE A 7 54.96 -15.81 37.01
N PRO A 8 54.61 -15.48 38.28
CA PRO A 8 53.20 -15.31 38.64
C PRO A 8 52.59 -14.02 38.09
N ALA A 9 53.41 -13.00 37.77
CA ALA A 9 52.94 -11.74 37.19
C ALA A 9 52.53 -11.88 35.72
N LEU A 10 53.20 -12.76 34.97
CA LEU A 10 52.87 -13.01 33.56
C LEU A 10 51.61 -13.88 33.40
N LEU A 11 51.35 -14.78 34.36
CA LEU A 11 50.16 -15.64 34.32
C LEU A 11 48.87 -14.87 34.64
N LEU A 12 48.92 -13.85 35.50
CA LEU A 12 47.76 -13.02 35.85
C LEU A 12 47.38 -12.01 34.76
N ALA A 13 48.33 -11.60 33.92
CA ALA A 13 48.07 -10.72 32.78
C ALA A 13 47.36 -11.42 31.61
N LEU A 14 47.42 -12.76 31.55
CA LEU A 14 46.85 -13.54 30.44
C LEU A 14 45.34 -13.83 30.58
N THR A 15 44.73 -13.55 31.74
CA THR A 15 43.30 -13.79 31.98
C THR A 15 42.43 -12.55 31.83
N ALA A 16 43.00 -11.39 31.49
CA ALA A 16 42.26 -10.17 31.19
C ALA A 16 41.78 -10.17 29.73
N GLY A 17 40.85 -11.07 29.40
CA GLY A 17 40.14 -11.03 28.13
C GLY A 17 39.23 -9.80 28.06
N PRO A 18 38.99 -9.21 26.87
CA PRO A 18 38.07 -8.10 26.74
C PRO A 18 36.66 -8.56 27.14
N LEU A 19 36.10 -7.97 28.21
CA LEU A 19 34.67 -8.02 28.45
C LEU A 19 34.00 -7.20 27.34
N TRP A 20 33.65 -7.86 26.24
CA TRP A 20 32.79 -7.26 25.23
C TRP A 20 31.46 -6.94 25.90
N ALA A 21 31.19 -5.66 26.13
CA ALA A 21 29.85 -5.19 26.46
C ALA A 21 28.90 -5.73 25.38
N GLN A 22 28.14 -6.76 25.73
CA GLN A 22 27.10 -7.29 24.88
C GLN A 22 26.03 -6.20 24.85
N GLY A 23 26.08 -5.33 23.84
CA GLY A 23 25.14 -4.22 23.69
C GLY A 23 23.72 -4.77 23.83
N LEU A 24 22.91 -4.14 24.68
CA LEU A 24 21.54 -4.54 24.92
C LEU A 24 20.80 -4.55 23.57
N PRO A 25 20.41 -5.72 23.04
CA PRO A 25 19.78 -5.77 21.73
C PRO A 25 18.46 -5.01 21.79
N ASP A 26 18.30 -4.05 20.88
CA ASP A 26 17.09 -3.25 20.78
C ASP A 26 15.91 -4.19 20.44
N PRO A 27 14.88 -4.30 21.30
CA PRO A 27 13.73 -5.15 21.04
C PRO A 27 12.89 -4.66 19.84
N THR A 28 13.11 -3.44 19.37
CA THR A 28 12.50 -2.89 18.15
C THR A 28 13.30 -3.20 16.90
N ARG A 29 14.44 -3.92 17.01
CA ARG A 29 15.24 -4.30 15.86
C ARG A 29 14.43 -5.23 14.95
N PRO A 30 14.10 -4.80 13.72
CA PRO A 30 13.34 -5.62 12.79
C PRO A 30 14.16 -6.85 12.36
N PRO A 31 13.51 -7.90 11.83
CA PRO A 31 14.19 -9.08 11.33
C PRO A 31 15.30 -8.69 10.34
N PRO A 32 16.44 -9.40 10.33
CA PRO A 32 17.59 -9.06 9.47
C PRO A 32 17.24 -9.04 7.96
N ALA A 33 16.15 -9.68 7.56
CA ALA A 33 15.59 -9.60 6.21
C ALA A 33 15.17 -8.17 5.79
N PHE A 34 14.95 -7.27 6.74
CA PHE A 34 14.65 -5.85 6.50
C PHE A 34 15.90 -4.96 6.52
N GLU A 35 17.01 -5.42 7.11
CA GLU A 35 18.29 -4.68 7.12
C GLU A 35 19.03 -4.80 5.79
N SER A 36 18.84 -5.90 5.05
CA SER A 36 19.13 -5.95 3.62
C SER A 36 18.09 -5.08 2.92
N GLY A 37 18.37 -3.77 2.83
CA GLY A 37 17.53 -2.78 2.17
C GLY A 37 16.90 -3.40 0.93
N ALA A 38 15.56 -3.38 0.92
CA ALA A 38 14.67 -3.97 -0.07
C ALA A 38 15.46 -4.38 -1.32
N ALA A 39 15.77 -5.68 -1.43
CA ALA A 39 16.33 -6.22 -2.64
C ALA A 39 15.48 -5.67 -3.78
N ALA A 40 16.05 -4.76 -4.57
CA ALA A 40 15.41 -4.28 -5.78
C ALA A 40 14.92 -5.54 -6.51
N PRO A 41 13.66 -5.58 -6.97
CA PRO A 41 13.16 -6.78 -7.62
C PRO A 41 14.15 -7.14 -8.71
N ALA A 42 14.70 -8.36 -8.63
CA ALA A 42 15.71 -8.82 -9.55
C ALA A 42 15.19 -8.59 -10.98
N ALA A 43 15.80 -7.64 -11.67
CA ALA A 43 15.52 -7.38 -13.07
C ALA A 43 15.95 -8.64 -13.84
N GLY A 44 14.99 -9.51 -14.17
CA GLY A 44 15.30 -10.68 -14.99
C GLY A 44 14.35 -11.86 -14.90
N ALA A 45 13.52 -11.98 -13.85
CA ALA A 45 12.43 -12.96 -13.88
C ALA A 45 11.23 -12.31 -14.58
N ALA A 46 10.92 -12.76 -15.79
CA ALA A 46 9.65 -12.46 -16.44
C ALA A 46 8.52 -13.07 -15.59
N THR A 47 8.11 -12.33 -14.56
CA THR A 47 6.85 -12.53 -13.86
C THR A 47 5.78 -12.58 -14.95
N PRO A 48 4.88 -13.60 -14.96
CA PRO A 48 3.74 -13.60 -15.88
C PRO A 48 3.04 -12.23 -15.80
N PRO A 49 2.45 -11.72 -16.90
CA PRO A 49 1.86 -10.39 -16.90
C PRO A 49 0.89 -10.30 -15.73
N THR A 50 1.33 -9.62 -14.66
CA THR A 50 0.55 -9.52 -13.44
C THR A 50 -0.64 -8.68 -13.81
N ALA A 51 -1.83 -9.27 -13.67
CA ALA A 51 -3.09 -8.58 -13.94
C ALA A 51 -3.03 -7.18 -13.31
N PRO A 52 -3.44 -6.12 -14.04
CA PRO A 52 -3.38 -4.77 -13.52
C PRO A 52 -4.06 -4.67 -12.15
N ARG A 53 -3.30 -4.32 -11.11
CA ARG A 53 -3.84 -4.17 -9.75
C ARG A 53 -3.68 -2.74 -9.27
N LEU A 54 -4.81 -2.15 -8.88
CA LEU A 54 -4.85 -0.84 -8.26
C LEU A 54 -4.33 -0.91 -6.82
N GLN A 55 -3.42 0.00 -6.47
CA GLN A 55 -2.84 0.10 -5.13
C GLN A 55 -3.19 1.41 -4.45
N SER A 56 -3.25 2.52 -5.20
CA SER A 56 -3.57 3.83 -4.66
C SER A 56 -4.22 4.73 -5.72
N ILE A 57 -5.06 5.66 -5.25
CA ILE A 57 -5.69 6.71 -6.06
C ILE A 57 -5.25 8.06 -5.50
N ILE A 58 -4.85 8.96 -6.40
CA ILE A 58 -4.41 10.32 -6.06
C ILE A 58 -5.35 11.29 -6.76
N ARG A 59 -6.28 11.85 -5.99
CA ARG A 59 -7.22 12.87 -6.48
C ARG A 59 -6.67 14.25 -6.17
N ARG A 60 -6.51 15.07 -7.21
CA ARG A 60 -6.01 16.44 -7.08
C ARG A 60 -7.13 17.40 -7.48
N GLN A 61 -7.26 18.51 -6.77
CA GLN A 61 -8.10 19.63 -7.20
C GLN A 61 -7.25 20.59 -8.03
N GLY A 62 -7.66 20.87 -9.26
CA GLY A 62 -6.94 21.77 -10.17
C GLY A 62 -5.76 21.13 -10.93
N ALA A 63 -5.49 19.84 -10.74
CA ALA A 63 -4.48 19.09 -11.50
C ALA A 63 -5.02 17.73 -11.93
N ARG A 64 -4.28 17.02 -12.79
CA ARG A 64 -4.67 15.68 -13.24
C ARG A 64 -4.60 14.70 -12.07
N SER A 65 -5.70 13.99 -11.86
CA SER A 65 -5.72 12.83 -10.95
C SER A 65 -4.81 11.72 -11.50
N ALA A 66 -4.34 10.87 -10.61
CA ALA A 66 -3.45 9.77 -10.94
C ALA A 66 -3.78 8.53 -10.12
N ALA A 67 -3.20 7.40 -10.50
CA ALA A 67 -3.31 6.13 -9.81
C ALA A 67 -1.96 5.42 -9.78
N VAL A 68 -1.76 4.61 -8.74
CA VAL A 68 -0.63 3.68 -8.66
C VAL A 68 -1.14 2.30 -9.04
N ILE A 69 -0.70 1.80 -10.21
CA ILE A 69 -1.11 0.51 -10.78
C ILE A 69 0.14 -0.35 -10.93
N ASN A 70 0.17 -1.53 -10.29
CA ASN A 70 1.35 -2.40 -10.25
C ASN A 70 2.65 -1.68 -9.80
N GLY A 71 2.53 -0.69 -8.90
CA GLY A 71 3.66 0.11 -8.42
C GLY A 71 4.07 1.27 -9.34
N VAL A 72 3.41 1.45 -10.49
CA VAL A 72 3.70 2.54 -11.43
C VAL A 72 2.71 3.68 -11.23
N TYR A 73 3.23 4.91 -11.13
CA TYR A 73 2.42 6.12 -11.08
C TYR A 73 1.94 6.51 -12.49
N VAL A 74 0.63 6.61 -12.66
CA VAL A 74 -0.02 6.83 -13.95
C VAL A 74 -1.03 7.96 -13.81
N GLU A 75 -0.84 9.03 -14.56
CA GLU A 75 -1.81 10.14 -14.60
C GLU A 75 -3.01 9.82 -15.48
N LEU A 76 -4.12 10.51 -15.28
CA LEU A 76 -5.29 10.43 -16.15
C LEU A 76 -4.89 10.68 -17.61
N GLY A 77 -5.24 9.73 -18.50
CA GLY A 77 -4.82 9.69 -19.89
C GLY A 77 -3.47 8.99 -20.16
N GLY A 78 -2.75 8.60 -19.10
CA GLY A 78 -1.54 7.79 -19.18
C GLY A 78 -1.82 6.32 -19.50
N LYS A 79 -0.78 5.58 -19.87
CA LYS A 79 -0.88 4.17 -20.27
C LYS A 79 -0.34 3.20 -19.21
N VAL A 80 -0.95 2.03 -19.13
CA VAL A 80 -0.51 0.86 -18.36
C VAL A 80 -0.56 -0.36 -19.28
N GLY A 81 0.61 -0.81 -19.75
CA GLY A 81 0.68 -1.76 -20.85
C GLY A 81 -0.03 -1.19 -22.09
N GLU A 82 -1.04 -1.92 -22.58
CA GLU A 82 -1.86 -1.54 -23.74
C GLU A 82 -3.13 -0.74 -23.38
N ALA A 83 -3.42 -0.57 -22.09
CA ALA A 83 -4.61 0.14 -21.62
C ALA A 83 -4.29 1.59 -21.25
N THR A 84 -5.27 2.49 -21.39
CA THR A 84 -5.17 3.91 -21.03
C THR A 84 -6.09 4.22 -19.85
N LEU A 85 -5.62 5.01 -18.89
CA LEU A 85 -6.41 5.45 -17.73
C LEU A 85 -7.46 6.49 -18.14
N ASP A 86 -8.70 6.06 -18.30
CA ASP A 86 -9.82 6.87 -18.84
C ASP A 86 -10.56 7.63 -17.74
N ARG A 87 -10.68 7.05 -16.53
CA ARG A 87 -11.35 7.67 -15.39
C ARG A 87 -10.69 7.30 -14.07
N VAL A 88 -10.65 8.26 -13.15
CA VAL A 88 -10.23 8.07 -11.76
C VAL A 88 -11.40 8.41 -10.83
N GLY A 89 -11.92 7.41 -10.13
CA GLY A 89 -12.99 7.54 -9.14
C GLY A 89 -12.48 7.73 -7.71
N GLU A 90 -13.32 7.47 -6.73
CA GLU A 90 -12.96 7.53 -5.31
C GLU A 90 -12.26 6.25 -4.85
N ASP A 91 -12.80 5.11 -5.26
CA ASP A 91 -12.42 3.76 -4.85
C ASP A 91 -12.08 2.84 -6.04
N SER A 92 -12.25 3.34 -7.26
CA SER A 92 -12.00 2.61 -8.50
C SER A 92 -11.39 3.48 -9.60
N VAL A 93 -10.80 2.83 -10.59
CA VAL A 93 -10.32 3.45 -11.83
C VAL A 93 -10.80 2.66 -13.04
N ASP A 94 -11.06 3.35 -14.15
CA ASP A 94 -11.42 2.72 -15.42
C ASP A 94 -10.23 2.79 -16.38
N LEU A 95 -9.82 1.63 -16.86
CA LEU A 95 -8.85 1.45 -17.93
C LEU A 95 -9.58 1.16 -19.25
N ARG A 96 -9.08 1.72 -20.35
CA ARG A 96 -9.59 1.49 -21.70
C ARG A 96 -8.50 0.86 -22.56
N SER A 97 -8.77 -0.33 -23.08
CA SER A 97 -7.93 -1.03 -24.05
C SER A 97 -8.72 -1.31 -25.32
N THR A 98 -8.11 -1.98 -26.29
CA THR A 98 -8.79 -2.48 -27.49
C THR A 98 -9.86 -3.54 -27.18
N ALA A 99 -9.74 -4.24 -26.04
CA ALA A 99 -10.71 -5.24 -25.59
C ALA A 99 -11.93 -4.65 -24.89
N GLY A 100 -11.90 -3.36 -24.52
CA GLY A 100 -13.00 -2.66 -23.88
C GLY A 100 -12.58 -1.83 -22.67
N ARG A 101 -13.53 -1.61 -21.76
CA ARG A 101 -13.31 -0.90 -20.50
C ARG A 101 -13.22 -1.91 -19.35
N GLU A 102 -12.18 -1.79 -18.55
CA GLU A 102 -11.95 -2.59 -17.35
C GLU A 102 -11.92 -1.68 -16.12
N THR A 103 -12.64 -2.05 -15.07
CA THR A 103 -12.66 -1.28 -13.81
C THR A 103 -11.84 -2.00 -12.75
N LEU A 104 -10.83 -1.32 -12.21
CA LEU A 104 -10.03 -1.81 -11.10
C LEU A 104 -10.48 -1.16 -9.80
N TYR A 105 -10.69 -1.98 -8.78
CA TYR A 105 -11.07 -1.54 -7.43
C TYR A 105 -9.87 -1.58 -6.48
N LEU A 106 -9.82 -0.64 -5.55
CA LEU A 106 -8.78 -0.59 -4.51
C LEU A 106 -8.90 -1.78 -3.55
N THR A 107 -10.14 -2.21 -3.29
CA THR A 107 -10.47 -3.39 -2.50
C THR A 107 -11.07 -4.45 -3.44
N PRO A 108 -10.31 -5.50 -3.80
CA PRO A 108 -10.80 -6.53 -4.72
C PRO A 108 -12.01 -7.26 -4.11
N GLY A 109 -13.03 -7.49 -4.92
CA GLY A 109 -14.27 -8.18 -4.51
C GLY A 109 -15.35 -7.28 -3.90
N ILE A 110 -15.09 -5.99 -3.69
CA ILE A 110 -16.08 -5.02 -3.20
C ILE A 110 -16.32 -3.97 -4.28
N GLY A 111 -17.50 -4.01 -4.92
CA GLY A 111 -17.96 -2.98 -5.84
C GLY A 111 -19.00 -2.08 -5.17
N LYS A 112 -18.82 -0.76 -5.24
CA LYS A 112 -19.78 0.21 -4.70
C LYS A 112 -20.97 0.31 -5.67
N GLN A 113 -22.14 -0.17 -5.27
CA GLN A 113 -23.37 -0.03 -6.06
C GLN A 113 -23.92 1.38 -5.89
N VAL A 114 -23.76 2.22 -6.93
CA VAL A 114 -24.37 3.55 -6.94
C VAL A 114 -25.85 3.38 -7.27
N VAL A 115 -26.72 3.52 -6.27
CA VAL A 115 -28.17 3.52 -6.51
C VAL A 115 -28.52 4.83 -7.21
N PRO A 116 -29.15 4.81 -8.41
CA PRO A 116 -29.54 6.02 -9.11
C PRO A 116 -30.47 6.86 -8.23
N ALA A 117 -30.17 8.15 -8.10
CA ALA A 117 -30.90 9.09 -7.24
C ALA A 117 -32.40 9.23 -7.60
N GLU A 118 -32.80 8.78 -8.79
CA GLU A 118 -34.17 8.88 -9.29
C GLU A 118 -35.15 7.92 -8.58
N ALA A 119 -34.67 6.80 -8.04
CA ALA A 119 -35.53 5.83 -7.35
C ALA A 119 -35.93 6.27 -5.92
N ALA A 120 -35.25 7.25 -5.33
CA ALA A 120 -35.49 7.69 -3.95
C ALA A 120 -36.64 8.70 -3.81
N VAL A 121 -37.09 9.33 -4.91
CA VAL A 121 -38.12 10.39 -4.87
C VAL A 121 -39.54 9.85 -5.07
N ALA A 122 -39.71 8.65 -5.63
CA ALA A 122 -41.02 8.15 -6.08
C ALA A 122 -41.92 7.50 -4.99
N LYS A 123 -41.53 7.49 -3.71
CA LYS A 123 -42.34 6.89 -2.63
C LYS A 123 -42.47 7.79 -1.41
N ARG A 124 -43.14 8.94 -1.55
CA ARG A 124 -43.83 9.59 -0.42
C ARG A 124 -45.33 9.63 -0.75
N PRO A 125 -46.18 8.80 -0.11
CA PRO A 125 -47.61 8.94 -0.26
C PRO A 125 -48.00 10.30 0.32
N ARG A 126 -48.41 11.20 -0.58
CA ARG A 126 -48.97 12.52 -0.27
C ARG A 126 -50.19 12.29 0.63
N GLY A 127 -50.08 12.69 1.90
CA GLY A 127 -51.10 12.51 2.93
C GLY A 127 -52.48 12.94 2.41
N LYS A 128 -53.46 12.06 2.60
CA LYS A 128 -54.87 12.30 2.33
C LYS A 128 -55.29 13.51 3.17
N THR A 129 -55.65 14.60 2.52
CA THR A 129 -56.20 15.79 3.17
C THR A 129 -57.46 15.38 3.93
N GLU A 130 -57.36 15.47 5.24
CA GLU A 130 -58.48 15.58 6.16
C GLU A 130 -59.35 16.75 5.71
N LYS A 131 -60.50 16.45 5.08
CA LYS A 131 -61.56 17.44 4.88
C LYS A 131 -62.20 17.73 6.23
N ALA A 132 -61.55 18.59 7.01
CA ALA A 132 -62.24 19.44 7.95
C ALA A 132 -62.96 20.53 7.15
N ASN A 133 -64.25 20.35 6.88
CA ASN A 133 -65.14 21.50 6.74
C ASN A 133 -66.56 21.12 7.19
N ARG A 134 -66.89 21.63 8.38
CA ARG A 134 -68.22 21.76 8.96
C ARG A 134 -68.60 23.23 8.79
N PRO A 135 -69.78 23.56 8.27
CA PRO A 135 -70.90 23.91 9.16
C PRO A 135 -72.01 22.85 9.17
#